data_AF-A0A6P0DVE3-F1
#
_entry.id   AF-A0A6P0DVE3-F1
#
_cell.length_a   1.000
_cell.length_b   1.000
_cell.length_c   1.000
_cell.angle_alpha   90.00
_cell.angle_beta   90.00
_cell.angle_gamma   90.00
#
_symmetry.space_group_name_H-M   'P 1'
#
loop_
_entity.id
_entity.type
_entity.pdbx_description
1 polymer ?
#
loop_
_entity_poly.entity_id
_entity_poly.type
_entity_poly.pdbx_seq_one_letter_code
_entity_poly.pdbx_strand_id
1 'polypeptide(L)'
;SKTYLETVSPSDWTFIGYDETMNASPQQLRLIELAAGRPIAVRSSVLEFQAATARLGAGVVMLPDFAVLESSGLQRIETEQPLTREVWLVVHSDIKDVPSVRVVTDALKSALGK
;
A
#
# COMPACT_ATOMS: atom_id res chain seq x y z
N SER A 1 -8.56 -4.02 -11.39
CA SER A 1 -8.29 -5.14 -12.32
C SER A 1 -8.20 -4.62 -13.75
N LYS A 2 -7.71 -5.41 -14.72
CA LYS A 2 -7.72 -5.05 -16.14
C LYS A 2 -9.13 -4.69 -16.64
N THR A 3 -10.11 -5.55 -16.35
CA THR A 3 -11.52 -5.33 -16.70
C THR A 3 -12.04 -3.99 -16.20
N TYR A 4 -11.79 -3.63 -14.93
CA TYR A 4 -12.24 -2.34 -14.39
C TYR A 4 -11.72 -1.15 -15.20
N LEU A 5 -10.44 -1.15 -15.58
CA LEU A 5 -9.82 -0.08 -16.35
C LEU A 5 -10.34 -0.01 -17.80
N GLU A 6 -10.77 -1.14 -18.36
CA GLU A 6 -11.36 -1.22 -19.70
C GLU A 6 -12.83 -0.80 -19.72
N THR A 7 -13.56 -0.97 -18.61
CA THR A 7 -15.02 -0.71 -18.54
C THR A 7 -15.40 0.61 -17.90
N VAL A 8 -14.55 1.18 -17.04
CA VAL A 8 -14.84 2.41 -16.30
C VAL A 8 -13.94 3.53 -16.80
N SER A 9 -14.56 4.63 -17.25
CA SER A 9 -13.83 5.80 -17.71
C SER A 9 -12.99 6.40 -16.58
N PRO A 10 -11.80 6.98 -16.86
CA PRO A 10 -10.96 7.56 -15.80
C PRO A 10 -11.63 8.65 -14.95
N SER A 11 -12.57 9.41 -15.52
CA SER A 11 -13.35 10.41 -14.77
C SER A 11 -14.31 9.78 -13.76
N ASP A 12 -14.73 8.54 -13.99
CA ASP A 12 -15.70 7.81 -13.16
C ASP A 12 -15.03 6.80 -12.21
N TRP A 13 -13.70 6.78 -12.15
CA TRP A 13 -12.99 5.90 -11.23
C TRP A 13 -13.37 6.17 -9.78
N THR A 14 -13.58 5.10 -9.05
CA THR A 14 -13.72 5.05 -7.60
C THR A 14 -12.40 4.57 -6.99
N PHE A 15 -12.11 5.03 -5.78
CA PHE A 15 -10.87 4.72 -5.08
C PHE A 15 -11.10 3.86 -3.86
N ILE A 16 -10.08 3.09 -3.51
CA ILE A 16 -10.00 2.25 -2.33
C ILE A 16 -8.88 2.85 -1.48
N GLY A 17 -9.21 3.25 -0.26
CA GLY A 17 -8.29 3.95 0.62
C GLY A 17 -8.31 3.44 2.04
N TYR A 18 -7.63 4.17 2.90
CA TYR A 18 -7.57 3.85 4.32
C TYR A 18 -8.83 4.32 5.06
N ASP A 19 -9.07 3.71 6.23
CA ASP A 19 -10.09 4.17 7.17
C ASP A 19 -9.66 5.44 7.91
N GLU A 20 -10.55 5.94 8.77
CA GLU A 20 -10.37 7.23 9.45
C GLU A 20 -9.11 7.30 10.32
N THR A 21 -8.62 6.16 10.82
CA THR A 21 -7.43 6.09 11.68
C THR A 21 -6.16 6.50 10.95
N MET A 22 -6.16 6.45 9.62
CA MET A 22 -5.01 6.80 8.78
C MET A 22 -5.29 7.97 7.83
N ASN A 23 -6.35 8.75 8.08
CA ASN A 23 -6.74 9.90 7.24
C ASN A 23 -5.59 10.92 7.02
N ALA A 24 -4.77 11.15 8.05
CA ALA A 24 -3.65 12.08 8.00
C ALA A 24 -2.34 11.43 7.50
N SER A 25 -2.35 10.15 7.14
CA SER A 25 -1.13 9.47 6.70
C SER A 25 -0.69 9.95 5.31
N PRO A 26 0.63 10.04 5.04
CA PRO A 26 1.12 10.50 3.73
C PRO A 26 0.54 9.69 2.55
N GLN A 27 0.39 8.37 2.72
CA GLN A 27 -0.20 7.52 1.69
C GLN A 27 -1.69 7.82 1.44
N GLN A 28 -2.46 8.11 2.48
CA GLN A 28 -3.87 8.46 2.30
C GLN A 28 -4.03 9.83 1.67
N LEU A 29 -3.23 10.82 2.09
CA LEU A 29 -3.21 12.15 1.47
C LEU A 29 -2.86 12.07 -0.02
N ARG A 30 -1.83 11.30 -0.36
CA ARG A 30 -1.43 11.10 -1.76
C ARG A 30 -2.52 10.42 -2.58
N LEU A 31 -3.21 9.42 -2.01
CA LEU A 31 -4.35 8.79 -2.67
C LEU A 31 -5.48 9.79 -2.94
N ILE A 32 -5.76 10.69 -1.98
CA ILE A 32 -6.79 11.73 -2.13
C ILE A 32 -6.43 12.73 -3.23
N GLU A 33 -5.16 13.14 -3.31
CA GLU A 33 -4.66 13.97 -4.41
C GLU A 33 -4.86 13.28 -5.77
N LEU A 34 -4.46 12.01 -5.87
CA LEU A 34 -4.67 11.21 -7.07
C LEU A 34 -6.15 11.04 -7.38
N ALA A 35 -7.03 10.91 -6.37
CA ALA A 35 -8.46 10.83 -6.56
C ALA A 35 -9.05 12.12 -7.13
N ALA A 36 -8.42 13.28 -6.92
CA ALA A 36 -8.83 14.55 -7.55
C ALA A 36 -10.35 14.83 -7.41
N GLY A 37 -10.90 14.56 -6.22
CA GLY A 37 -12.32 14.73 -5.91
C GLY A 37 -13.23 13.54 -6.25
N ARG A 38 -12.72 12.50 -6.93
CA ARG A 38 -13.43 11.25 -7.16
C ARG A 38 -13.65 10.47 -5.86
N PRO A 39 -14.72 9.67 -5.75
CA PRO A 39 -15.11 9.07 -4.48
C PRO A 39 -14.17 7.95 -4.02
N ILE A 40 -13.97 7.84 -2.71
CA ILE A 40 -13.38 6.67 -2.06
C ILE A 40 -14.52 5.75 -1.62
N ALA A 41 -14.76 4.68 -2.38
CA ALA A 41 -15.90 3.78 -2.22
C ALA A 41 -15.68 2.69 -1.15
N VAL A 42 -14.42 2.31 -0.92
CA VAL A 42 -14.04 1.29 0.06
C VAL A 42 -12.93 1.83 0.95
N ARG A 43 -13.04 1.58 2.25
CA ARG A 43 -12.04 1.98 3.25
C ARG A 43 -11.61 0.78 4.09
N SER A 44 -10.30 0.61 4.28
CA SER A 44 -9.73 -0.41 5.15
C SER A 44 -8.29 -0.07 5.51
N SER A 45 -7.85 -0.34 6.73
CA SER A 45 -6.44 -0.31 7.12
C SER A 45 -5.65 -1.57 6.73
N VAL A 46 -6.31 -2.61 6.22
CA VAL A 46 -5.70 -3.89 5.82
C VAL A 46 -5.36 -3.87 4.34
N LEU A 47 -4.07 -3.87 4.00
CA LEU A 47 -3.57 -3.79 2.63
C LEU A 47 -4.05 -4.96 1.76
N GLU A 48 -4.07 -6.17 2.31
CA GLU A 48 -4.53 -7.38 1.64
C GLU A 48 -6.00 -7.27 1.24
N PHE A 49 -6.82 -6.66 2.10
CA PHE A 49 -8.22 -6.41 1.81
C PHE A 49 -8.40 -5.36 0.71
N GLN A 50 -7.63 -4.27 0.75
CA GLN A 50 -7.66 -3.26 -0.33
C GLN A 50 -7.25 -3.88 -1.68
N ALA A 51 -6.18 -4.67 -1.70
CA ALA A 51 -5.68 -5.36 -2.89
C ALA A 51 -6.70 -6.38 -3.44
N ALA A 52 -7.28 -7.21 -2.57
CA ALA A 52 -8.30 -8.18 -2.95
C ALA A 52 -9.54 -7.50 -3.57
N THR A 53 -9.98 -6.40 -2.96
CA THR A 53 -11.15 -5.63 -3.43
C THR A 53 -10.88 -4.96 -4.77
N ALA A 54 -9.68 -4.40 -4.99
CA ALA A 54 -9.26 -3.84 -6.28
C ALA A 54 -9.16 -4.91 -7.38
N ARG A 55 -8.73 -6.13 -7.02
CA ARG A 55 -8.68 -7.28 -7.93
C ARG A 55 -10.07 -7.70 -8.40
N LEU A 56 -11.07 -7.59 -7.53
CA LEU A 56 -12.47 -7.84 -7.85
C LEU A 56 -13.15 -6.67 -8.60
N GLY A 57 -12.43 -5.58 -8.90
CA GLY A 57 -12.93 -4.47 -9.71
C GLY A 57 -13.76 -3.45 -8.93
N ALA A 58 -13.56 -3.33 -7.62
CA ALA A 58 -14.27 -2.32 -6.82
C ALA A 58 -13.70 -0.90 -6.94
N GLY A 59 -12.53 -0.72 -7.57
CA GLY A 59 -11.90 0.57 -7.73
C GLY A 59 -10.39 0.52 -7.96
N VAL A 60 -9.79 1.71 -7.94
CA VAL A 60 -8.35 1.97 -7.99
C VAL A 60 -7.79 2.04 -6.57
N VAL A 61 -6.62 1.46 -6.36
CA VAL A 61 -5.94 1.42 -5.05
C VAL A 61 -4.49 1.86 -5.21
N MET A 62 -3.94 2.53 -4.20
CA MET A 62 -2.50 2.77 -4.06
C MET A 62 -1.93 1.82 -3.03
N LEU A 63 -1.01 0.94 -3.44
CA LEU A 63 -0.40 -0.08 -2.60
C LEU A 63 1.12 0.13 -2.53
N PRO A 64 1.78 -0.24 -1.43
CA PRO A 64 3.23 -0.37 -1.42
C PRO A 64 3.65 -1.54 -2.32
N ASP A 65 4.82 -1.43 -2.96
CA ASP A 65 5.27 -2.43 -3.95
C ASP A 65 5.34 -3.85 -3.37
N PHE A 66 5.71 -4.01 -2.09
CA PHE A 66 5.79 -5.33 -1.44
C PHE A 66 4.43 -5.99 -1.19
N ALA A 67 3.31 -5.24 -1.25
CA ALA A 67 1.98 -5.80 -1.06
C ALA A 67 1.40 -6.42 -2.36
N VAL A 68 2.12 -6.28 -3.48
CA VAL A 68 1.68 -6.75 -4.79
C VAL A 68 2.59 -7.88 -5.26
N LEU A 69 2.04 -9.08 -5.39
CA LEU A 69 2.71 -10.19 -6.07
C LEU A 69 2.60 -10.02 -7.60
N GLU A 70 3.56 -10.56 -8.35
CA GLU A 70 3.52 -10.56 -9.82
C GLU A 70 2.24 -11.20 -10.38
N SER A 71 1.68 -12.20 -9.69
CA SER A 71 0.43 -12.88 -10.02
C SER A 71 -0.82 -12.29 -9.35
N SER A 72 -0.77 -11.05 -8.88
CA SER A 72 -1.85 -10.43 -8.12
C SER A 72 -3.16 -10.24 -8.89
N GLY A 73 -3.15 -10.28 -10.23
CA GLY A 73 -4.33 -9.95 -11.05
C GLY A 73 -4.70 -8.45 -11.00
N LEU A 74 -3.82 -7.62 -10.44
CA LEU A 74 -3.91 -6.17 -10.50
C LEU A 74 -3.20 -5.66 -11.76
N GLN A 75 -3.74 -4.59 -12.33
CA GLN A 75 -3.12 -3.89 -13.44
C GLN A 75 -2.48 -2.62 -12.88
N ARG A 76 -1.17 -2.43 -13.10
CA ARG A 76 -0.47 -1.21 -12.68
C ARG A 76 -0.95 -0.03 -13.50
N ILE A 77 -1.18 1.10 -12.82
CA ILE A 77 -1.43 2.41 -13.42
C ILE A 77 -0.16 3.22 -13.20
N GLU A 78 0.49 3.66 -14.28
CA GLU A 78 1.70 4.46 -14.18
C GLU A 78 1.41 5.83 -13.56
N THR A 79 2.32 6.27 -12.69
CA THR A 79 2.24 7.58 -12.01
C THR A 79 3.59 8.26 -12.10
N GLU A 80 3.59 9.55 -12.43
CA GLU A 80 4.83 10.33 -12.60
C GLU A 80 5.58 10.53 -11.28
N GLN A 81 4.87 10.49 -10.15
CA GLN A 81 5.42 10.75 -8.82
C GLN A 81 4.91 9.70 -7.83
N PRO A 82 5.57 8.52 -7.76
CA PRO A 82 5.27 7.51 -6.76
C PRO A 82 5.64 8.02 -5.35
N LEU A 83 4.85 7.64 -4.36
CA LEU A 83 5.17 7.94 -2.96
C LEU A 83 6.17 6.91 -2.43
N THR A 84 7.33 7.37 -1.98
CA THR A 84 8.30 6.53 -1.27
C THR A 84 8.14 6.70 0.24
N ARG A 85 8.16 5.57 0.97
CA ARG A 85 8.11 5.53 2.43
C ARG A 85 9.27 4.69 2.95
N GLU A 86 9.90 5.18 4.01
CA GLU A 86 10.90 4.42 4.77
C GLU A 86 10.19 3.40 5.66
N VAL A 87 10.78 2.20 5.75
CA VAL A 87 10.38 1.15 6.69
C VAL A 87 11.46 1.05 7.75
N TRP A 88 11.06 1.14 9.02
CA TRP A 88 11.98 1.16 10.15
C TRP A 88 11.93 -0.15 10.92
N LEU A 89 13.11 -0.69 11.25
CA LEU A 89 13.25 -1.77 12.22
C LEU A 89 13.59 -1.16 13.58
N VAL A 90 12.67 -1.26 14.54
CA VAL A 90 12.83 -0.70 15.89
C VAL A 90 13.01 -1.84 16.89
N VAL A 91 14.06 -1.77 17.69
CA VAL A 91 14.37 -2.72 18.77
C VAL A 91 14.53 -1.94 20.08
N HIS A 92 13.85 -2.39 21.14
CA HIS A 92 13.97 -1.74 22.44
C HIS A 92 15.41 -1.87 22.98
N SER A 93 15.94 -0.80 23.57
CA SER A 93 17.34 -0.72 24.05
C SER A 93 17.73 -1.88 24.96
N ASP A 94 16.79 -2.32 25.79
CA ASP A 94 17.02 -3.29 26.85
C ASP A 94 17.15 -4.72 26.31
N ILE A 95 16.61 -5.00 25.12
CA ILE A 95 16.64 -6.33 24.51
C ILE A 95 17.54 -6.41 23.28
N LYS A 96 18.11 -5.29 22.83
CA LYS A 96 18.92 -5.24 21.61
C LYS A 96 20.12 -6.20 21.63
N ASP A 97 20.64 -6.48 22.84
CA ASP A 97 21.80 -7.33 23.04
C ASP A 97 21.46 -8.80 23.32
N VAL A 98 20.17 -9.13 23.49
CA VAL A 98 19.70 -10.52 23.65
C VAL A 98 20.08 -11.33 22.40
N PRO A 99 20.74 -12.49 22.53
CA PRO A 99 21.27 -13.22 21.38
C PRO A 99 20.23 -13.52 20.28
N SER A 100 19.02 -13.96 20.65
CA SER A 100 17.95 -14.24 19.68
C SER A 100 17.47 -12.98 18.94
N VAL A 101 17.36 -11.85 19.64
CA VAL A 101 16.98 -10.56 19.05
C VAL A 101 18.04 -10.07 18.08
N ARG A 102 19.32 -10.15 18.46
CA ARG A 102 20.45 -9.76 17.62
C ARG A 102 20.49 -10.57 16.32
N VAL A 103 20.39 -11.91 16.43
CA VAL A 103 20.42 -12.80 15.27
C VAL A 103 19.31 -12.47 14.27
N VAL A 104 18.07 -12.26 14.73
CA VAL A 104 16.95 -11.90 13.85
C VAL A 104 17.15 -10.50 13.25
N THR A 105 17.61 -9.53 14.05
CA THR A 105 17.87 -8.16 13.60
C THR A 105 18.91 -8.12 12.49
N ASP A 106 20.02 -8.84 12.66
CA ASP A 106 21.11 -8.91 11.68
C ASP A 106 20.66 -9.65 10.41
N ALA A 107 19.85 -10.70 10.55
CA ALA A 107 19.25 -11.39 9.41
C ALA A 107 18.32 -10.46 8.60
N LEU A 108 17.45 -9.70 9.26
CA LEU A 108 16.56 -8.73 8.61
C LEU A 108 17.34 -7.60 7.93
N LYS A 109 18.39 -7.08 8.57
CA LYS A 109 19.28 -6.08 7.96
C LYS A 109 20.00 -6.62 6.73
N SER A 110 20.46 -7.87 6.75
CA SER A 110 21.10 -8.49 5.59
C SER A 110 20.11 -8.74 4.45
N ALA A 111 18.89 -9.17 4.76
CA ALA A 111 17.88 -9.50 3.76
C ALA A 111 17.18 -8.28 3.15
N LEU A 112 16.98 -7.21 3.93
CA LEU A 112 16.16 -6.05 3.56
C LEU A 112 16.91 -4.72 3.60
N GLY A 113 18.07 -4.68 4.24
CA GLY A 113 18.94 -3.51 4.25
C GLY A 113 19.50 -3.30 2.85
N LYS A 114 19.21 -2.13 2.29
CA LYS A 114 19.96 -1.58 1.16
C LYS A 114 21.17 -0.84 1.70
#